data_AF-A0A166GCZ4-F1
#
_entry.id   AF-A0A166GCZ4-F1
#
_cell.length_a   1.000
_cell.length_b   1.000
_cell.length_c   1.000
_cell.angle_alpha   90.00
_cell.angle_beta   90.00
_cell.angle_gamma   90.00
#
_symmetry.space_group_name_H-M   'P 1'
#
loop_
_entity.id
_entity.type
_entity.pdbx_description
1 polymer ?
#
loop_
_entity_poly.entity_id
_entity_poly.type
_entity_poly.pdbx_seq_one_letter_code
_entity_poly.pdbx_strand_id
1 'polypeptide(L)'
;VTVYFFKYNMHDATLSSFILSLQFVALIAVALTPWTSRKIGKRNTMLGGMILACVGQLLLSWGASSLNVPIIVVATVVGYMGTGYVSGLIAVMLADAVDYGEWKNGVRAEGIVTSFSSFSAKLGMGFGGVITGWILTGTGYVANHAQTGAALHGIELNYIWVPLLGFALSGIALLFYHVDGIEKKMQSDLAAKHAKENAES
;
A
#
# COMPACT_ATOMS: atom_id res chain seq x y z
N VAL A 1 -4.63 -8.30 -12.44
CA VAL A 1 -5.94 -7.66 -12.70
C VAL A 1 -5.81 -6.48 -13.67
N THR A 2 -4.79 -5.60 -13.52
CA THR A 2 -4.50 -4.50 -14.47
C THR A 2 -4.44 -4.95 -15.94
N VAL A 3 -3.68 -6.01 -16.26
CA VAL A 3 -3.62 -6.56 -17.63
C VAL A 3 -4.98 -7.05 -18.12
N TYR A 4 -5.82 -7.62 -17.24
CA TYR A 4 -7.16 -8.06 -17.59
C TYR A 4 -8.09 -6.88 -17.87
N PHE A 5 -8.04 -5.83 -17.03
CA PHE A 5 -8.83 -4.62 -17.23
C PHE A 5 -8.51 -3.96 -18.58
N PHE A 6 -7.24 -3.76 -18.92
CA PHE A 6 -6.87 -3.10 -20.18
C PHE A 6 -7.05 -4.00 -21.41
N LYS A 7 -6.76 -5.30 -21.29
CA LYS A 7 -6.94 -6.25 -22.39
C LYS A 7 -8.42 -6.46 -22.73
N TYR A 8 -9.30 -6.57 -21.74
CA TYR A 8 -10.71 -6.91 -21.96
C TYR A 8 -11.63 -5.68 -22.01
N ASN A 9 -11.34 -4.60 -21.29
CA ASN A 9 -12.21 -3.40 -21.25
C ASN A 9 -11.78 -2.31 -22.24
N MET A 10 -10.50 -2.28 -22.65
CA MET A 10 -9.98 -1.27 -23.59
C MET A 10 -9.45 -1.86 -24.90
N HIS A 11 -9.50 -3.18 -25.07
CA HIS A 11 -9.05 -3.91 -26.26
C HIS A 11 -7.60 -3.62 -26.70
N ASP A 12 -6.77 -3.07 -25.81
CA ASP A 12 -5.40 -2.68 -26.14
C ASP A 12 -4.41 -3.22 -25.09
N ALA A 13 -3.73 -4.31 -25.47
CA ALA A 13 -2.71 -4.94 -24.65
C ALA A 13 -1.42 -4.10 -24.55
N THR A 14 -1.19 -3.16 -25.48
CA THR A 14 0.00 -2.30 -25.44
C THR A 14 -0.10 -1.23 -24.34
N LEU A 15 -1.32 -0.74 -24.07
CA LEU A 15 -1.61 0.16 -22.96
C LEU A 15 -1.35 -0.47 -21.58
N SER A 16 -1.61 -1.77 -21.40
CA SER A 16 -1.27 -2.45 -20.13
C SER A 16 0.23 -2.48 -19.86
N SER A 17 1.05 -2.75 -20.88
CA SER A 17 2.51 -2.77 -20.75
C SER A 17 3.04 -1.37 -20.44
N PHE A 18 2.48 -0.34 -21.07
CA PHE A 18 2.81 1.06 -20.77
C PHE A 18 2.46 1.44 -19.32
N ILE A 19 1.25 1.09 -18.86
CA ILE A 19 0.81 1.37 -17.48
C ILE A 19 1.65 0.63 -16.44
N LEU A 20 2.08 -0.60 -16.72
CA LEU A 20 3.01 -1.32 -15.84
C LEU A 20 4.38 -0.64 -15.81
N SER A 21 4.86 -0.08 -16.93
CA SER A 21 6.11 0.67 -16.96
C SER A 21 6.06 1.94 -16.08
N LEU A 22 4.88 2.53 -15.85
CA LEU A 22 4.74 3.66 -14.93
C LEU A 22 5.02 3.31 -13.47
N GLN A 23 5.22 2.02 -13.12
CA GLN A 23 5.63 1.61 -11.78
C GLN A 23 6.99 2.19 -11.37
N PHE A 24 7.84 2.63 -12.32
CA PHE A 24 9.04 3.41 -12.01
C PHE A 24 8.76 4.68 -11.19
N VAL A 25 7.55 5.25 -11.28
CA VAL A 25 7.13 6.37 -10.44
C VAL A 25 7.09 6.00 -8.95
N ALA A 26 6.67 4.78 -8.63
CA ALA A 26 6.66 4.31 -7.24
C ALA A 26 8.08 4.26 -6.66
N LEU A 27 9.08 3.86 -7.46
CA LEU A 27 10.49 3.88 -7.04
C LEU A 27 10.98 5.30 -6.71
N ILE A 28 10.60 6.29 -7.53
CA ILE A 28 10.91 7.70 -7.26
C ILE A 28 10.25 8.15 -5.95
N ALA A 29 8.99 7.79 -5.72
CA ALA A 29 8.29 8.11 -4.48
C ALA A 29 8.96 7.46 -3.24
N VAL A 30 9.40 6.21 -3.34
CA VAL A 30 10.19 5.55 -2.28
C VAL A 30 11.49 6.32 -2.01
N ALA A 31 12.21 6.75 -3.05
CA ALA A 31 13.43 7.54 -2.88
C ALA A 31 13.18 8.92 -2.25
N LEU A 32 12.02 9.54 -2.52
CA LEU A 32 11.60 10.81 -1.92
C LEU A 32 11.04 10.66 -0.49
N THR A 33 10.67 9.44 -0.10
CA THR A 33 10.03 9.16 1.19
C THR A 33 10.84 9.66 2.40
N PRO A 34 12.17 9.47 2.50
CA PRO A 34 12.95 9.97 3.63
C PRO A 34 12.96 11.50 3.73
N TRP A 35 12.90 12.18 2.60
CA TRP A 35 12.88 13.65 2.57
C TRP A 35 11.52 14.18 3.03
N THR A 36 10.43 13.59 2.55
CA THR A 36 9.07 13.97 2.92
C THR A 36 8.79 13.64 4.39
N SER A 37 9.19 12.44 4.85
CA SER A 37 8.96 12.00 6.23
C SER A 37 9.67 12.86 7.28
N ARG A 38 10.85 13.41 6.96
CA ARG A 38 11.56 14.36 7.82
C ARG A 38 10.84 15.71 7.95
N LYS A 39 10.06 16.14 6.94
CA LYS A 39 9.38 17.43 6.94
C LYS A 39 8.03 17.40 7.63
N ILE A 40 7.21 16.40 7.32
CA ILE A 40 5.80 16.33 7.79
C ILE A 40 5.56 15.22 8.81
N GLY A 41 6.54 14.37 9.09
CA GLY A 41 6.42 13.22 9.99
C GLY A 41 6.10 11.92 9.23
N LYS A 42 6.49 10.79 9.81
CA LYS A 42 6.34 9.46 9.20
C LYS A 42 4.86 9.08 9.05
N ARG A 43 4.08 9.22 10.14
CA ARG A 43 2.63 8.93 10.12
C ARG A 43 1.90 9.76 9.08
N ASN A 44 2.15 11.07 9.04
CA ASN A 44 1.46 11.96 8.09
C ASN A 44 1.89 11.69 6.64
N THR A 45 3.15 11.32 6.40
CA THR A 45 3.61 10.94 5.07
C THR A 45 2.95 9.64 4.60
N MET A 46 2.81 8.65 5.47
CA MET A 46 2.14 7.39 5.15
C MET A 46 0.64 7.60 4.93
N LEU A 47 -0.04 8.41 5.76
CA LEU A 47 -1.43 8.81 5.55
C LEU A 47 -1.61 9.55 4.21
N GLY A 48 -0.74 10.51 3.90
CA GLY A 48 -0.76 11.22 2.62
C GLY A 48 -0.58 10.28 1.43
N GLY A 49 0.34 9.31 1.55
CA GLY A 49 0.53 8.25 0.54
C GLY A 49 -0.70 7.37 0.34
N MET A 50 -1.38 6.97 1.43
CA MET A 50 -2.62 6.20 1.36
C MET A 50 -3.76 7.01 0.72
N ILE A 51 -3.89 8.29 1.07
CA ILE A 51 -4.89 9.19 0.46
C ILE A 51 -4.60 9.35 -1.04
N LEU A 52 -3.34 9.56 -1.43
CA LEU A 52 -2.94 9.62 -2.84
C LEU A 52 -3.27 8.31 -3.57
N ALA A 53 -3.04 7.16 -2.94
CA ALA A 53 -3.40 5.86 -3.52
C ALA A 53 -4.92 5.73 -3.73
N CYS A 54 -5.74 6.14 -2.75
CA CYS A 54 -7.20 6.16 -2.88
C CYS A 54 -7.66 7.11 -3.99
N VAL A 55 -7.12 8.33 -4.04
CA VAL A 55 -7.43 9.31 -5.08
C VAL A 55 -7.04 8.78 -6.46
N GLY A 56 -5.87 8.14 -6.58
CA GLY A 56 -5.44 7.48 -7.81
C GLY A 56 -6.44 6.42 -8.28
N GLN A 57 -6.97 5.60 -7.37
CA GLN A 57 -7.96 4.58 -7.72
C GLN A 57 -9.33 5.16 -8.11
N LEU A 58 -9.78 6.25 -7.46
CA LEU A 58 -11.01 6.95 -7.84
C LEU A 58 -10.89 7.68 -9.19
N LEU A 59 -9.73 8.29 -9.45
CA LEU A 59 -9.47 8.89 -10.76
C LEU A 59 -9.40 7.82 -11.86
N LEU A 60 -8.88 6.64 -11.52
CA LEU A 60 -8.79 5.52 -12.44
C LEU A 60 -10.19 4.99 -12.79
N SER A 61 -11.12 4.92 -11.84
CA SER A 61 -12.51 4.54 -12.13
C SER A 61 -13.19 5.55 -13.05
N TRP A 62 -12.99 6.85 -12.82
CA TRP A 62 -13.58 7.87 -13.67
C TRP A 62 -12.97 7.90 -15.08
N GLY A 63 -11.65 7.73 -15.19
CA GLY A 63 -10.94 7.64 -16.48
C GLY A 63 -11.34 6.39 -17.27
N ALA A 64 -11.57 5.28 -16.58
CA ALA A 64 -12.09 4.03 -17.13
C ALA A 64 -13.49 4.20 -17.73
N SER A 65 -14.45 4.76 -17.00
CA SER A 65 -15.81 4.96 -17.49
C SER A 65 -15.88 5.94 -18.67
N SER A 66 -14.94 6.89 -18.75
CA SER A 66 -14.89 7.92 -19.80
C SER A 66 -14.00 7.53 -21.00
N LEU A 67 -13.37 6.34 -20.98
CA LEU A 67 -12.39 5.87 -21.98
C LEU A 67 -11.28 6.90 -22.29
N ASN A 68 -10.90 7.71 -21.29
CA ASN A 68 -9.99 8.84 -21.49
C ASN A 68 -8.58 8.47 -21.03
N VAL A 69 -7.72 8.10 -21.99
CA VAL A 69 -6.36 7.60 -21.76
C VAL A 69 -5.48 8.56 -20.92
N PRO A 70 -5.45 9.88 -21.18
CA PRO A 70 -4.74 10.83 -20.32
C PRO A 70 -5.12 10.76 -18.83
N ILE A 71 -6.41 10.65 -18.51
CA ILE A 71 -6.89 10.58 -17.12
C ILE A 71 -6.40 9.29 -16.46
N ILE A 72 -6.43 8.18 -17.19
CA ILE A 72 -5.94 6.87 -16.72
C ILE A 72 -4.44 6.93 -16.40
N VAL A 73 -3.63 7.59 -17.24
CA VAL A 73 -2.20 7.75 -17.01
C VAL A 73 -1.95 8.58 -15.75
N VAL A 74 -2.60 9.72 -15.61
CA VAL A 74 -2.49 10.58 -14.41
C VAL A 74 -2.92 9.82 -13.16
N ALA A 75 -4.05 9.13 -13.21
CA ALA A 75 -4.57 8.32 -12.10
C ALA A 75 -3.58 7.23 -11.66
N THR A 76 -2.98 6.54 -12.63
CA THR A 76 -1.97 5.49 -12.40
C THR A 76 -0.72 6.07 -11.75
N VAL A 77 -0.22 7.21 -12.24
CA VAL A 77 0.95 7.90 -11.67
C VAL A 77 0.69 8.30 -10.23
N VAL A 78 -0.46 8.93 -9.95
CA VAL A 78 -0.86 9.33 -8.60
C VAL A 78 -0.99 8.12 -7.67
N GLY A 79 -1.62 7.04 -8.16
CA GLY A 79 -1.75 5.78 -7.42
C GLY A 79 -0.39 5.18 -7.07
N TYR A 80 0.51 5.06 -8.05
CA TYR A 80 1.84 4.51 -7.83
C TYR A 80 2.70 5.37 -6.90
N MET A 81 2.62 6.70 -7.01
CA MET A 81 3.27 7.59 -6.03
C MET A 81 2.79 7.30 -4.61
N GLY A 82 1.48 7.19 -4.40
CA GLY A 82 0.90 6.87 -3.11
C GLY A 82 1.41 5.55 -2.54
N THR A 83 1.39 4.49 -3.35
CA THR A 83 1.91 3.18 -2.94
C THR A 83 3.41 3.17 -2.66
N GLY A 84 4.20 4.00 -3.36
CA GLY A 84 5.63 4.14 -3.11
C GLY A 84 5.94 4.78 -1.75
N TYR A 85 5.19 5.81 -1.35
CA TYR A 85 5.35 6.38 0.00
C TYR A 85 5.00 5.38 1.10
N VAL A 86 3.94 4.59 0.90
CA VAL A 86 3.51 3.56 1.85
C VAL A 86 4.59 2.48 1.99
N SER A 87 5.07 1.93 0.87
CA SER A 87 6.09 0.87 0.90
C SER A 87 7.41 1.33 1.49
N GLY A 88 7.82 2.57 1.24
CA GLY A 88 9.04 3.16 1.81
C GLY A 88 8.98 3.34 3.34
N LEU A 89 7.79 3.56 3.91
CA LEU A 89 7.63 3.81 5.35
C LEU A 89 7.33 2.55 6.17
N ILE A 90 6.76 1.51 5.57
CA ILE A 90 6.39 0.28 6.29
C ILE A 90 7.57 -0.28 7.08
N ALA A 91 8.75 -0.40 6.46
CA ALA A 91 9.93 -0.96 7.13
C ALA A 91 10.41 -0.08 8.29
N VAL A 92 10.37 1.25 8.12
CA VAL A 92 10.79 2.21 9.15
C VAL A 92 9.84 2.16 10.35
N MET A 93 8.53 2.20 10.11
CA MET A 93 7.54 2.18 11.20
C MET A 93 7.49 0.83 11.91
N LEU A 94 7.82 -0.27 11.22
CA LEU A 94 7.96 -1.57 11.84
C LEU A 94 9.15 -1.62 12.81
N ALA A 95 10.29 -1.04 12.42
CA ALA A 95 11.44 -0.89 13.32
C ALA A 95 11.10 -0.03 14.53
N ASP A 96 10.43 1.11 14.33
CA ASP A 96 9.96 1.98 15.42
C ASP A 96 9.05 1.21 16.41
N ALA A 97 8.20 0.31 15.92
CA ALA A 97 7.34 -0.52 16.75
C ALA A 97 8.13 -1.57 17.56
N VAL A 98 9.20 -2.13 16.99
CA VAL A 98 10.13 -3.02 17.71
C VAL A 98 10.82 -2.26 18.84
N ASP A 99 11.37 -1.08 18.54
CA ASP A 99 12.05 -0.24 19.52
C ASP A 99 11.08 0.22 20.62
N TYR A 100 9.82 0.52 20.27
CA TYR A 100 8.78 0.82 21.26
C TYR A 100 8.48 -0.35 22.18
N GLY A 101 8.42 -1.57 21.63
CA GLY A 101 8.25 -2.80 22.40
C GLY A 101 9.43 -3.05 23.36
N GLU A 102 10.66 -2.80 22.90
CA GLU A 102 11.87 -2.91 23.72
C GLU A 102 11.88 -1.87 24.85
N TRP A 103 11.55 -0.61 24.55
CA TRP A 103 11.51 0.46 25.55
C TRP A 103 10.48 0.19 26.66
N LYS A 104 9.31 -0.34 26.31
CA LYS A 104 8.23 -0.59 27.28
C LYS A 104 8.37 -1.90 28.03
N ASN A 105 8.82 -2.96 27.36
CA ASN A 105 8.83 -4.32 27.92
C ASN A 105 10.24 -4.83 28.24
N GLY A 106 11.29 -4.10 27.87
CA GLY A 106 12.69 -4.47 28.06
C GLY A 106 13.17 -5.61 27.15
N VAL A 107 12.32 -6.14 26.27
CA VAL A 107 12.63 -7.27 25.39
C VAL A 107 12.52 -6.84 23.93
N ARG A 108 13.61 -7.03 23.18
CA ARG A 108 13.65 -6.77 21.74
C ARG A 108 13.02 -7.93 20.97
N ALA A 109 11.76 -7.78 20.57
CA ALA A 109 10.98 -8.80 19.86
C ALA A 109 11.03 -8.64 18.33
N GLU A 110 12.18 -8.27 17.77
CA GLU A 110 12.33 -7.92 16.35
C GLU A 110 11.89 -9.05 15.40
N GLY A 111 12.32 -10.29 15.69
CA GLY A 111 11.96 -11.46 14.90
C GLY A 111 10.47 -11.77 14.91
N ILE A 112 9.78 -11.55 16.04
CA ILE A 112 8.34 -11.79 16.17
C ILE A 112 7.56 -10.76 15.36
N VAL A 113 7.90 -9.48 15.50
CA VAL A 113 7.22 -8.37 14.82
C VAL A 113 7.39 -8.46 13.30
N THR A 114 8.61 -8.74 12.83
CA THR A 114 8.91 -8.91 11.39
C THR A 114 8.25 -10.14 10.78
N SER A 115 8.25 -11.27 11.51
CA SER A 115 7.54 -12.48 11.09
C SER A 115 6.03 -12.29 11.04
N PHE A 116 5.46 -11.63 12.05
CA PHE A 116 4.03 -11.34 12.10
C PHE A 116 3.59 -10.38 10.98
N SER A 117 4.41 -9.38 10.66
CA SER A 117 4.18 -8.49 9.52
C SER A 117 4.15 -9.27 8.19
N SER A 118 5.14 -10.15 7.97
CA SER A 118 5.21 -10.99 6.77
C SER A 118 4.04 -11.98 6.68
N PHE A 119 3.65 -12.56 7.81
CA PHE A 119 2.49 -13.44 7.91
C PHE A 119 1.19 -12.68 7.59
N SER A 120 1.01 -11.49 8.16
CA SER A 120 -0.16 -10.63 7.90
C SER A 120 -0.26 -10.23 6.43
N ALA A 121 0.87 -9.92 5.79
CA ALA A 121 0.93 -9.64 4.35
C ALA A 121 0.48 -10.84 3.51
N LYS A 122 0.98 -12.05 3.83
CA LYS A 122 0.58 -13.29 3.13
C LYS A 122 -0.90 -13.63 3.35
N LEU A 123 -1.40 -13.48 4.57
CA LEU A 123 -2.81 -13.63 4.86
C LEU A 123 -3.65 -12.64 4.04
N GLY A 124 -3.26 -11.37 4.01
CA GLY A 124 -3.95 -10.34 3.22
C GLY A 124 -3.98 -10.67 1.73
N MET A 125 -2.88 -11.16 1.17
CA MET A 125 -2.83 -11.64 -0.22
C MET A 125 -3.77 -12.83 -0.45
N GLY A 126 -3.80 -13.79 0.48
CA GLY A 126 -4.70 -14.95 0.43
C GLY A 126 -6.17 -14.53 0.44
N PHE A 127 -6.57 -13.71 1.41
CA PHE A 127 -7.93 -13.18 1.50
C PHE A 127 -8.29 -12.33 0.27
N GLY A 128 -7.37 -11.48 -0.22
CA GLY A 128 -7.57 -10.70 -1.43
C GLY A 128 -7.81 -11.58 -2.66
N GLY A 129 -7.09 -12.70 -2.77
CA GLY A 129 -7.30 -13.70 -3.82
C GLY A 129 -8.66 -14.39 -3.73
N VAL A 130 -9.08 -14.78 -2.53
CA VAL A 130 -10.41 -15.41 -2.31
C VAL A 130 -11.54 -14.45 -2.65
N ILE A 131 -11.47 -13.19 -2.17
CA ILE A 131 -12.45 -12.15 -2.48
C ILE A 131 -12.51 -11.91 -3.99
N THR A 132 -11.35 -11.79 -4.64
CA THR A 132 -11.25 -11.65 -6.10
C THR A 132 -11.92 -12.82 -6.81
N GLY A 133 -11.64 -14.05 -6.37
CA GLY A 133 -12.21 -15.27 -6.93
C GLY A 133 -13.74 -15.31 -6.80
N TRP A 134 -14.28 -15.01 -5.62
CA TRP A 134 -15.73 -14.94 -5.42
C TRP A 134 -16.42 -13.88 -6.28
N ILE A 135 -15.82 -12.70 -6.43
CA ILE A 135 -16.36 -11.65 -7.31
C ILE A 135 -16.38 -12.13 -8.76
N LEU A 136 -15.28 -12.74 -9.25
CA LEU A 136 -15.17 -13.21 -10.63
C LEU A 136 -16.12 -14.38 -10.91
N THR A 137 -16.20 -15.38 -10.03
CA THR A 137 -17.12 -16.51 -10.18
C THR A 137 -18.57 -16.06 -10.08
N GLY A 138 -18.89 -15.17 -9.14
CA GLY A 138 -20.26 -14.66 -8.93
C GLY A 138 -20.76 -13.77 -10.08
N THR A 139 -19.86 -13.17 -10.84
CA THR A 139 -20.18 -12.32 -12.00
C THR A 139 -20.12 -13.07 -13.34
N GLY A 140 -19.81 -14.37 -13.31
CA GLY A 140 -19.77 -15.23 -14.49
C GLY A 140 -18.57 -14.97 -15.40
N TYR A 141 -17.44 -14.53 -14.84
CA TYR A 141 -16.21 -14.31 -15.60
C TYR A 141 -15.71 -15.61 -16.25
N VAL A 142 -15.49 -15.60 -17.56
CA VAL A 142 -14.94 -16.73 -18.33
C VAL A 142 -13.69 -16.29 -19.07
N ALA A 143 -12.52 -16.79 -18.67
CA ALA A 143 -11.26 -16.39 -19.30
C ALA A 143 -11.26 -16.65 -20.83
N ASN A 144 -10.65 -15.73 -21.58
CA ASN A 144 -10.46 -15.80 -23.04
C ASN A 144 -11.74 -15.85 -23.89
N HIS A 145 -12.88 -15.43 -23.34
CA HIS A 145 -14.14 -15.26 -24.07
C HIS A 145 -14.61 -13.79 -24.02
N ALA A 146 -15.57 -13.44 -24.88
CA ALA A 146 -16.28 -12.16 -24.78
C ALA A 146 -17.03 -12.10 -23.44
N GLN A 147 -16.74 -11.08 -22.64
CA GLN A 147 -17.34 -10.93 -21.32
C GLN A 147 -18.73 -10.32 -21.40
N THR A 148 -19.64 -10.80 -20.56
CA THR A 148 -20.95 -10.15 -20.36
C THR A 148 -20.77 -8.83 -19.62
N GLY A 149 -21.76 -7.93 -19.71
CA GLY A 149 -21.74 -6.66 -18.95
C GLY A 149 -21.60 -6.86 -17.44
N ALA A 150 -22.14 -7.95 -16.91
CA ALA A 150 -22.00 -8.33 -15.50
C ALA A 150 -20.55 -8.71 -15.12
N ALA A 151 -19.86 -9.47 -15.98
CA ALA A 151 -18.46 -9.84 -15.76
C ALA A 151 -17.52 -8.63 -15.88
N LEU A 152 -17.79 -7.69 -16.79
CA LEU A 152 -17.04 -6.42 -16.88
C LEU A 152 -17.18 -5.59 -15.61
N HIS A 153 -18.40 -5.44 -15.09
CA HIS A 153 -18.64 -4.74 -13.82
C HIS A 153 -17.95 -5.44 -12.63
N GLY A 154 -17.94 -6.78 -12.61
CA GLY A 154 -17.19 -7.55 -11.61
C GLY A 154 -15.69 -7.28 -11.60
N ILE A 155 -15.08 -7.19 -12.79
CA ILE A 155 -13.65 -6.87 -12.93
C ILE A 155 -13.37 -5.45 -12.44
N GLU A 156 -14.23 -4.48 -12.79
CA GLU A 156 -14.12 -3.08 -12.34
C GLU A 156 -14.22 -2.97 -10.82
N LEU A 157 -15.23 -3.61 -10.21
CA LEU A 157 -15.40 -3.68 -8.75
C LEU A 157 -14.16 -4.22 -8.07
N ASN A 158 -13.63 -5.34 -8.57
CA ASN A 158 -12.44 -5.94 -7.99
C ASN A 158 -11.18 -5.08 -8.15
N TYR A 159 -11.05 -4.36 -9.26
CA TYR A 159 -9.85 -3.60 -9.56
C TYR A 159 -9.77 -2.25 -8.83
N ILE A 160 -10.92 -1.60 -8.63
CA ILE A 160 -11.00 -0.27 -8.01
C ILE A 160 -11.36 -0.36 -6.53
N TRP A 161 -12.45 -1.06 -6.20
CA TRP A 161 -13.06 -0.95 -4.87
C TRP A 161 -12.36 -1.80 -3.83
N VAL A 162 -11.87 -2.99 -4.20
CA VAL A 162 -11.17 -3.86 -3.26
C VAL A 162 -9.87 -3.21 -2.76
N PRO A 163 -8.98 -2.67 -3.62
CA PRO A 163 -7.81 -1.92 -3.15
C PRO A 163 -8.17 -0.65 -2.38
N LEU A 164 -9.20 0.08 -2.82
CA LEU A 164 -9.63 1.32 -2.16
C LEU A 164 -10.08 1.07 -0.71
N LEU A 165 -10.89 0.03 -0.48
CA LEU A 165 -11.28 -0.37 0.87
C LEU A 165 -10.08 -0.80 1.71
N GLY A 166 -9.13 -1.53 1.12
CA GLY A 166 -7.89 -1.93 1.79
C GLY A 166 -7.06 -0.72 2.26
N PHE A 167 -6.87 0.29 1.41
CA PHE A 167 -6.17 1.52 1.77
C PHE A 167 -6.95 2.35 2.80
N ALA A 168 -8.27 2.45 2.68
CA ALA A 168 -9.10 3.17 3.63
C ALA A 168 -9.04 2.54 5.04
N LEU A 169 -9.18 1.22 5.14
CA LEU A 169 -9.06 0.49 6.41
C LEU A 169 -7.66 0.64 7.02
N SER A 170 -6.62 0.56 6.19
CA SER A 170 -5.24 0.77 6.62
C SER A 170 -5.02 2.20 7.12
N GLY A 171 -5.61 3.20 6.47
CA GLY A 171 -5.57 4.60 6.91
C GLY A 171 -6.23 4.80 8.26
N ILE A 172 -7.40 4.18 8.49
CA ILE A 172 -8.08 4.22 9.79
C ILE A 172 -7.24 3.56 10.88
N ALA A 173 -6.64 2.39 10.61
CA ALA A 173 -5.75 1.72 11.56
C ALA A 173 -4.55 2.61 11.93
N LEU A 174 -4.01 3.34 10.96
CA LEU A 174 -2.90 4.28 11.15
C LEU A 174 -3.28 5.50 11.99
N LEU A 175 -4.57 5.83 12.14
CA LEU A 175 -5.02 6.88 13.07
C LEU A 175 -4.77 6.50 14.54
N PHE A 176 -4.72 5.20 14.85
CA PHE A 176 -4.41 4.70 16.20
C PHE A 176 -2.91 4.63 16.49
N TYR A 177 -2.04 4.93 15.51
CA TYR A 177 -0.59 4.93 15.68
C TYR A 177 -0.13 6.19 16.45
N HIS A 178 0.28 5.99 17.71
CA HIS A 178 0.69 7.07 18.64
C HIS A 178 2.22 7.17 18.86
N VAL A 179 3.03 6.36 18.15
CA VAL A 179 4.48 6.26 18.42
C VAL A 179 5.25 7.51 17.97
N ASP A 180 4.79 8.23 16.94
CA ASP A 180 5.46 9.43 16.40
C ASP A 180 5.73 10.52 17.46
N GLY A 181 4.87 10.65 18.47
CA GLY A 181 5.00 11.69 19.51
C GLY A 181 6.07 11.41 20.56
N ILE A 182 6.46 10.14 20.73
CA ILE A 182 7.38 9.67 21.79
C ILE A 182 8.72 9.18 21.24
N GLU A 183 8.85 9.10 19.92
CA GLU A 183 10.00 8.52 19.22
C GLU A 183 11.34 9.11 19.68
N LYS A 184 11.45 10.45 19.76
CA LYS A 184 12.70 11.12 20.19
C LYS A 184 13.11 10.77 21.61
N LYS A 185 12.14 10.66 22.53
CA LYS A 185 12.40 10.32 23.93
C LYS A 185 12.80 8.84 24.05
N MET A 186 12.07 7.97 23.35
CA MET A 186 12.34 6.54 23.28
C MET A 186 13.75 6.23 22.75
N GLN A 187 14.15 6.86 21.64
CA GLN A 187 15.50 6.65 21.07
C GLN A 187 16.60 7.13 22.02
N SER A 188 16.40 8.26 22.71
CA SER A 188 17.35 8.76 23.72
C SER A 188 17.48 7.80 24.90
N ASP A 189 16.35 7.29 25.42
CA ASP A 189 16.33 6.39 26.57
C ASP A 189 16.98 5.03 26.24
N LEU A 190 16.71 4.49 25.06
CA LEU A 190 17.33 3.24 24.58
C LEU A 190 18.84 3.42 24.36
N ALA A 191 19.28 4.51 23.72
CA ALA A 191 20.70 4.79 23.52
C ALA A 191 21.45 4.89 24.85
N ALA A 192 20.86 5.54 25.86
CA ALA A 192 21.43 5.62 27.20
C ALA A 192 21.49 4.26 27.90
N LYS A 193 20.50 3.39 27.69
CA LYS A 193 20.47 2.04 28.25
C LYS A 193 21.54 1.14 27.62
N HIS A 194 21.64 1.11 26.29
CA HIS A 194 22.64 0.32 25.56
C HIS A 194 24.07 0.79 25.86
N ALA A 195 24.28 2.10 26.06
CA ALA A 195 25.58 2.63 26.44
C ALA A 195 26.03 2.19 27.85
N LYS A 196 25.08 1.99 28.78
CA LYS A 196 25.39 1.45 30.12
C LYS A 196 25.68 -0.05 30.09
N GLU A 197 24.86 -0.84 29.41
CA GLU A 197 25.08 -2.29 29.29
C GLU A 197 26.44 -2.61 28.61
N ASN A 198 26.83 -1.84 27.59
CA ASN A 198 28.12 -1.98 26.93
C ASN A 198 29.32 -1.51 27.78
N ALA A 199 29.10 -0.66 28.78
CA ALA A 199 30.14 -0.22 29.71
C ALA A 199 30.32 -1.19 30.90
N GLU A 200 29.32 -2.03 31.16
CA GLU A 200 29.31 -3.04 32.22
C GLU A 200 29.75 -4.45 31.74
N SER A 201 29.84 -4.65 30.42
CA SER A 201 30.29 -5.90 29.77
C SER A 201 31.79 -5.88 29.44
#